data_AF-A0AAD3NI80-F1
#
_entry.id   AF-A0AAD3NI80-F1
#
_cell.length_a   1.000
_cell.length_b   1.000
_cell.length_c   1.000
_cell.angle_alpha   90.00
_cell.angle_beta   90.00
_cell.angle_gamma   90.00
#
_symmetry.space_group_name_H-M   'P 1'
#
loop_
_entity.id
_entity.type
_entity.pdbx_description
1 polymer ?
#
loop_
_entity_poly.entity_id
_entity_poly.type
_entity_poly.pdbx_seq_one_letter_code
_entity_poly.pdbx_strand_id
1 'polypeptide(L)'
;MSGSYDDSMIDVSSDSFWEVGNYKRTVKRVDDGNRLCNDLMNCLHERARIEKSYAQQLTEWGKRWRQLIEKGPQYGSLERAWSALCTEAEKVSELHMEVKASLMGEDYEKLKNWQRDSYHKQMIGGFKETKEAEDGFRKAQKPWAKKLKEVETMKKTYHSACKEEKLAASRETNSKLESNNPEGQKKLQEKVEKCQQEVQKTKERYEKSLEELDKLTPQYMENMEQVFEQWQQFEDKRICFFRELLLEVKQHMDLSTNHRFQTIYHTLEDTISATDAEEDLKWFRSNHGPGMPMNWPQFEDWSIDLNRTLSRREKKKPSEGVTLTGISQTGSDQPVQPAKTSSSLTVPTKTAPVGSNPFEDDEDEEEDMAVEQQTTVNHISVNKDEIKTASSTEKTPDWSDEDTGGNPFSANGDGNPFEDEPATPVVSVPVRALYDYEGQEQDELSFKAGDEFTKIGEEDDQGWCKGRLKGGQTGLYPANYVEDIQ
;
A
#
# COMPACT_ATOMS: atom_id res chain seq x y z
N MET A 1 16.79 -7.91 -6.29
CA MET A 1 18.07 -8.59 -6.05
C MET A 1 17.84 -10.09 -6.13
N SER A 2 18.56 -10.80 -7.01
CA SER A 2 18.49 -12.26 -7.13
C SER A 2 19.64 -12.91 -6.37
N GLY A 3 19.36 -13.60 -5.27
CA GLY A 3 20.40 -14.35 -4.53
C GLY A 3 20.79 -15.61 -5.29
N SER A 4 22.03 -15.67 -5.78
CA SER A 4 22.64 -16.93 -6.21
C SER A 4 22.94 -17.80 -5.00
N TYR A 5 22.57 -19.08 -5.05
CA TYR A 5 23.05 -20.06 -4.08
C TYR A 5 24.55 -20.28 -4.31
N ASP A 6 25.36 -19.78 -3.39
CA ASP A 6 26.79 -20.09 -3.32
C ASP A 6 26.99 -21.32 -2.43
N ASP A 7 27.31 -22.46 -3.05
CA ASP A 7 27.58 -23.74 -2.38
C ASP A 7 28.99 -23.72 -1.77
N SER A 8 29.16 -22.91 -0.74
CA SER A 8 30.39 -22.80 0.04
C SER A 8 30.29 -23.62 1.32
N MET A 9 31.41 -24.24 1.70
CA MET A 9 31.51 -25.23 2.78
C MET A 9 30.74 -24.81 4.03
N ILE A 10 29.75 -25.62 4.41
CA ILE A 10 28.95 -25.42 5.63
C ILE A 10 29.87 -25.58 6.85
N ASP A 11 30.36 -24.45 7.36
CA ASP A 11 30.70 -24.34 8.77
C ASP A 11 29.46 -24.75 9.57
N VAL A 12 29.59 -25.75 10.44
CA VAL A 12 28.46 -26.32 11.19
C VAL A 12 28.13 -25.38 12.34
N SER A 13 27.58 -24.24 11.97
CA SER A 13 27.18 -23.16 12.85
C SER A 13 26.09 -23.60 13.82
N SER A 14 25.98 -22.86 14.93
CA SER A 14 24.93 -23.02 15.95
C SER A 14 23.49 -22.85 15.43
N ASP A 15 23.33 -22.46 14.17
CA ASP A 15 22.06 -22.20 13.48
C ASP A 15 21.55 -23.39 12.67
N SER A 16 22.27 -24.53 12.68
CA SER A 16 21.84 -25.79 12.06
C SER A 16 20.43 -26.20 12.48
N PHE A 17 19.61 -26.67 11.53
CA PHE A 17 18.24 -27.16 11.76
C PHE A 17 18.17 -28.30 12.80
N TRP A 18 19.21 -29.14 12.85
CA TRP A 18 19.31 -30.30 13.72
C TRP A 18 19.53 -29.94 15.21
N GLU A 19 19.95 -28.70 15.50
CA GLU A 19 20.09 -28.23 16.87
C GLU A 19 18.73 -28.09 17.59
N VAL A 20 18.76 -28.18 18.91
CA VAL A 20 17.54 -28.24 19.71
C VAL A 20 16.73 -26.94 19.59
N GLY A 21 15.52 -27.03 19.03
CA GLY A 21 14.62 -25.91 18.80
C GLY A 21 14.90 -25.06 17.54
N ASN A 22 15.91 -25.37 16.71
CA ASN A 22 16.17 -24.56 15.51
C ASN A 22 15.16 -24.80 14.36
N TYR A 23 14.35 -25.85 14.44
CA TYR A 23 13.14 -26.04 13.62
C TYR A 23 12.14 -24.87 13.69
N LYS A 24 12.25 -23.99 14.70
CA LYS A 24 11.46 -22.75 14.86
C LYS A 24 11.39 -21.88 13.60
N ARG A 25 12.42 -21.90 12.73
CA ARG A 25 12.41 -21.17 11.44
C ARG A 25 11.34 -21.73 10.49
N THR A 26 11.20 -23.06 10.43
CA THR A 26 10.17 -23.74 9.62
C THR A 26 8.77 -23.49 10.18
N VAL A 27 8.61 -23.52 11.50
CA VAL A 27 7.32 -23.22 12.16
C VAL A 27 6.91 -21.76 11.89
N LYS A 28 7.83 -20.80 12.04
CA LYS A 28 7.57 -19.38 11.74
C LYS A 28 7.11 -19.14 10.30
N ARG A 29 7.62 -19.91 9.32
CA ARG A 29 7.20 -19.81 7.91
C ARG A 29 5.70 -20.08 7.73
N VAL A 30 5.08 -20.89 8.60
CA VAL A 30 3.62 -21.13 8.57
C VAL A 30 2.85 -19.84 8.93
N ASP A 31 3.22 -19.16 10.02
CA ASP A 31 2.64 -17.87 10.41
C ASP A 31 2.92 -16.76 9.38
N ASP A 32 4.17 -16.67 8.90
CA ASP A 32 4.58 -15.70 7.87
C ASP A 32 3.78 -15.92 6.56
N GLY A 33 3.39 -17.17 6.25
CA GLY A 33 2.53 -17.49 5.12
C GLY A 33 1.14 -16.86 5.21
N ASN A 34 0.51 -16.89 6.39
CA ASN A 34 -0.76 -16.18 6.61
C ASN A 34 -0.59 -14.67 6.49
N ARG A 35 0.51 -14.12 7.06
CA ARG A 35 0.82 -12.69 6.96
C ARG A 35 0.97 -12.26 5.49
N LEU A 36 1.72 -13.00 4.69
CA LEU A 36 1.95 -12.68 3.28
C LEU A 36 0.66 -12.71 2.43
N CYS A 37 -0.39 -13.41 2.88
CA CYS A 37 -1.72 -13.30 2.27
C CYS A 37 -2.36 -11.92 2.56
N ASN A 38 -2.21 -11.38 3.77
CA ASN A 38 -2.65 -10.01 4.08
C ASN A 38 -1.84 -8.98 3.28
N ASP A 39 -0.52 -9.14 3.23
CA ASP A 39 0.38 -8.22 2.52
C ASP A 39 0.02 -8.17 1.02
N LEU A 40 -0.29 -9.32 0.40
CA LEU A 40 -0.77 -9.36 -0.99
C LEU A 40 -2.21 -8.83 -1.15
N MET A 41 -3.14 -9.12 -0.23
CA MET A 41 -4.48 -8.53 -0.23
C MET A 41 -4.44 -6.99 -0.20
N ASN A 42 -3.59 -6.43 0.65
CA ASN A 42 -3.40 -4.98 0.75
C ASN A 42 -2.80 -4.41 -0.54
N CYS A 43 -1.79 -5.06 -1.13
CA CYS A 43 -1.21 -4.67 -2.40
C CYS A 43 -2.24 -4.63 -3.55
N LEU A 44 -3.11 -5.65 -3.65
CA LEU A 44 -4.21 -5.67 -4.61
C LEU A 44 -5.23 -4.55 -4.34
N HIS A 45 -5.56 -4.29 -3.06
CA HIS A 45 -6.50 -3.26 -2.65
C HIS A 45 -5.97 -1.84 -2.93
N GLU A 46 -4.68 -1.58 -2.70
CA GLU A 46 -4.02 -0.32 -3.04
C GLU A 46 -4.01 -0.11 -4.57
N ARG A 47 -3.65 -1.14 -5.33
CA ARG A 47 -3.72 -1.08 -6.80
C ARG A 47 -5.14 -0.79 -7.28
N ALA A 48 -6.15 -1.46 -6.73
CA ALA A 48 -7.55 -1.24 -7.05
C ALA A 48 -8.05 0.19 -6.73
N ARG A 49 -7.49 0.85 -5.70
CA ARG A 49 -7.76 2.28 -5.42
C ARG A 49 -7.19 3.20 -6.51
N ILE A 50 -6.00 2.91 -7.03
CA ILE A 50 -5.37 3.68 -8.12
C ILE A 50 -6.25 3.60 -9.38
N GLU A 51 -6.69 2.39 -9.76
CA GLU A 51 -7.59 2.18 -10.91
C GLU A 51 -8.91 2.96 -10.76
N LYS A 52 -9.51 2.94 -9.56
CA LYS A 52 -10.71 3.73 -9.25
C LYS A 52 -10.46 5.23 -9.42
N SER A 53 -9.36 5.75 -8.86
CA SER A 53 -9.06 7.19 -8.88
C SER A 53 -8.88 7.70 -10.32
N TYR A 54 -8.13 6.96 -11.15
CA TYR A 54 -7.95 7.32 -12.56
C TYR A 54 -9.27 7.36 -13.32
N ALA A 55 -10.12 6.34 -13.14
CA ALA A 55 -11.45 6.30 -13.75
C ALA A 55 -12.37 7.46 -13.30
N GLN A 56 -12.35 7.81 -12.01
CA GLN A 56 -13.11 8.95 -11.49
C GLN A 56 -12.66 10.27 -12.13
N GLN A 57 -11.34 10.52 -12.19
CA GLN A 57 -10.79 11.72 -12.82
C GLN A 57 -11.16 11.84 -14.31
N LEU A 58 -11.09 10.73 -15.07
CA LEU A 58 -11.55 10.68 -16.46
C LEU A 58 -13.04 11.01 -16.60
N THR A 59 -13.88 10.46 -15.72
CA THR A 59 -15.33 10.68 -15.72
C THR A 59 -15.68 12.15 -15.44
N GLU A 60 -15.02 12.75 -14.45
CA GLU A 60 -15.21 14.16 -14.09
C GLU A 60 -14.71 15.10 -15.19
N TRP A 61 -13.54 14.82 -15.77
CA TRP A 61 -12.99 15.55 -16.90
C TRP A 61 -13.92 15.49 -18.12
N GLY A 62 -14.38 14.29 -18.51
CA GLY A 62 -15.27 14.08 -19.65
C GLY A 62 -16.61 14.82 -19.47
N LYS A 63 -17.24 14.66 -18.30
CA LYS A 63 -18.48 15.36 -17.93
C LYS A 63 -18.31 16.89 -17.96
N ARG A 64 -17.20 17.41 -17.43
CA ARG A 64 -16.90 18.85 -17.40
C ARG A 64 -16.72 19.41 -18.81
N TRP A 65 -15.89 18.78 -19.63
CA TRP A 65 -15.60 19.28 -20.98
C TRP A 65 -16.78 19.14 -21.93
N ARG A 66 -17.54 18.04 -21.86
CA ARG A 66 -18.80 17.87 -22.60
C ARG A 66 -19.75 19.06 -22.37
N GLN A 67 -19.98 19.45 -21.12
CA GLN A 67 -20.81 20.62 -20.78
C GLN A 67 -20.24 21.97 -21.26
N LEU A 68 -18.91 22.11 -21.33
CA LEU A 68 -18.27 23.34 -21.81
C LEU A 68 -18.32 23.45 -23.34
N ILE A 69 -18.27 22.31 -24.06
CA ILE A 69 -18.42 22.24 -25.51
C ILE A 69 -19.88 22.53 -25.89
N GLU A 70 -20.85 21.84 -25.29
CA GLU A 70 -22.30 22.00 -25.56
C GLU A 70 -22.82 23.42 -25.27
N LYS A 71 -22.23 24.14 -24.31
CA LYS A 71 -22.55 25.55 -23.99
C LYS A 71 -21.67 26.54 -24.73
N GLY A 72 -20.67 26.05 -25.48
CA GLY A 72 -19.70 26.85 -26.20
C GLY A 72 -20.25 27.40 -27.53
N PRO A 73 -19.42 28.17 -28.26
CA PRO A 73 -19.77 28.67 -29.59
C PRO A 73 -19.43 27.69 -30.72
N GLN A 74 -18.87 26.52 -30.41
CA GLN A 74 -18.56 25.49 -31.40
C GLN A 74 -19.83 24.70 -31.74
N TYR A 75 -19.98 24.33 -33.01
CA TYR A 75 -21.13 23.58 -33.52
C TYR A 75 -20.70 22.54 -34.56
N GLY A 76 -21.64 21.68 -34.97
CA GLY A 76 -21.56 20.92 -36.21
C GLY A 76 -20.71 19.65 -36.14
N SER A 77 -20.03 19.31 -37.24
CA SER A 77 -19.16 18.13 -37.32
C SER A 77 -17.97 18.22 -36.38
N LEU A 78 -17.35 19.40 -36.26
CA LEU A 78 -16.20 19.63 -35.39
C LEU A 78 -16.57 19.58 -33.89
N GLU A 79 -17.79 20.00 -33.51
CA GLU A 79 -18.30 19.83 -32.14
C GLU A 79 -18.42 18.34 -31.77
N ARG A 80 -18.94 17.51 -32.69
CA ARG A 80 -19.04 16.06 -32.51
C ARG A 80 -17.67 15.42 -32.37
N ALA A 81 -16.71 15.80 -33.21
CA ALA A 81 -15.32 15.33 -33.14
C ALA A 81 -14.64 15.68 -31.80
N TRP A 82 -14.82 16.91 -31.29
CA TRP A 82 -14.29 17.30 -29.97
C TRP A 82 -14.99 16.53 -28.84
N SER A 83 -16.32 16.39 -28.90
CA SER A 83 -17.11 15.63 -27.92
C SER A 83 -16.80 14.12 -27.90
N ALA A 84 -16.20 13.60 -28.96
CA ALA A 84 -15.73 12.21 -29.01
C ALA A 84 -14.60 11.95 -28.01
N LEU A 85 -13.73 12.93 -27.72
CA LEU A 85 -12.68 12.80 -26.69
C LEU A 85 -13.29 12.60 -25.29
N CYS A 86 -14.36 13.32 -24.95
CA CYS A 86 -15.08 13.12 -23.69
C CYS A 86 -15.70 11.70 -23.60
N THR A 87 -16.14 11.18 -24.75
CA THR A 87 -16.74 9.85 -24.86
C THR A 87 -15.69 8.73 -24.78
N GLU A 88 -14.48 8.96 -25.29
CA GLU A 88 -13.33 8.05 -25.08
C GLU A 88 -12.97 7.97 -23.58
N ALA A 89 -12.80 9.11 -22.90
CA ALA A 89 -12.46 9.14 -21.48
C ALA A 89 -13.50 8.43 -20.60
N GLU A 90 -14.79 8.64 -20.86
CA GLU A 90 -15.88 7.90 -20.20
C GLU A 90 -15.79 6.38 -20.44
N LYS A 91 -15.40 5.94 -21.64
CA LYS A 91 -15.27 4.51 -21.99
C LYS A 91 -13.99 3.87 -21.46
N VAL A 92 -12.90 4.62 -21.35
CA VAL A 92 -11.68 4.16 -20.67
C VAL A 92 -11.92 4.08 -19.17
N SER A 93 -12.63 5.05 -18.57
CA SER A 93 -13.08 5.00 -17.18
C SER A 93 -13.87 3.72 -16.87
N GLU A 94 -14.85 3.35 -17.71
CA GLU A 94 -15.58 2.08 -17.58
C GLU A 94 -14.63 0.86 -17.51
N LEU A 95 -13.63 0.79 -18.39
CA LEU A 95 -12.66 -0.31 -18.40
C LEU A 95 -11.78 -0.34 -17.14
N HIS A 96 -11.30 0.80 -16.64
CA HIS A 96 -10.51 0.84 -15.40
C HIS A 96 -11.36 0.51 -14.15
N MET A 97 -12.66 0.85 -14.16
CA MET A 97 -13.60 0.38 -13.13
C MET A 97 -13.84 -1.13 -13.19
N GLU A 98 -13.81 -1.75 -14.37
CA GLU A 98 -13.84 -3.21 -14.52
C GLU A 98 -12.55 -3.86 -13.99
N VAL A 99 -11.35 -3.32 -14.29
CA VAL A 99 -10.09 -3.80 -13.69
C VAL A 99 -10.17 -3.76 -12.17
N LYS A 100 -10.62 -2.64 -11.60
CA LYS A 100 -10.86 -2.48 -10.15
C LYS A 100 -11.87 -3.51 -9.62
N ALA A 101 -12.89 -3.85 -10.40
CA ALA A 101 -13.92 -4.81 -10.01
C ALA A 101 -13.38 -6.23 -9.95
N SER A 102 -12.62 -6.69 -10.95
CA SER A 102 -12.01 -8.03 -10.93
C SER A 102 -10.92 -8.16 -9.85
N LEU A 103 -10.05 -7.15 -9.69
CA LEU A 103 -9.03 -7.14 -8.62
C LEU A 103 -9.64 -7.33 -7.22
N MET A 104 -10.82 -6.74 -6.95
CA MET A 104 -11.45 -6.77 -5.63
C MET A 104 -12.51 -7.88 -5.47
N GLY A 105 -13.30 -8.15 -6.49
CA GLY A 105 -14.40 -9.12 -6.46
C GLY A 105 -13.96 -10.54 -6.78
N GLU A 106 -12.85 -10.70 -7.50
CA GLU A 106 -12.33 -12.01 -7.94
C GLU A 106 -11.00 -12.29 -7.25
N ASP A 107 -9.93 -11.54 -7.54
CA ASP A 107 -8.57 -11.86 -7.07
C ASP A 107 -8.43 -11.76 -5.53
N TYR A 108 -8.84 -10.62 -4.96
CA TYR A 108 -8.80 -10.37 -3.52
C TYR A 108 -9.68 -11.37 -2.74
N GLU A 109 -10.93 -11.60 -3.18
CA GLU A 109 -11.81 -12.58 -2.52
C GLU A 109 -11.31 -14.01 -2.71
N LYS A 110 -10.70 -14.38 -3.84
CA LYS A 110 -10.08 -15.69 -4.03
C LYS A 110 -8.94 -15.92 -3.03
N LEU A 111 -8.06 -14.92 -2.84
CA LEU A 111 -6.98 -14.95 -1.84
C LEU A 111 -7.52 -15.04 -0.40
N LYS A 112 -8.52 -14.21 -0.06
CA LYS A 112 -9.18 -14.17 1.25
C LYS A 112 -9.88 -15.50 1.59
N ASN A 113 -10.57 -16.10 0.64
CA ASN A 113 -11.19 -17.42 0.78
C ASN A 113 -10.11 -18.49 0.99
N TRP A 114 -9.06 -18.53 0.16
CA TRP A 114 -7.95 -19.47 0.30
C TRP A 114 -7.24 -19.34 1.65
N GLN A 115 -6.99 -18.12 2.13
CA GLN A 115 -6.39 -17.86 3.44
C GLN A 115 -7.26 -18.39 4.57
N ARG A 116 -8.57 -18.08 4.56
CA ARG A 116 -9.53 -18.57 5.57
C ARG A 116 -9.56 -20.10 5.63
N ASP A 117 -9.54 -20.75 4.48
CA ASP A 117 -9.67 -22.21 4.37
C ASP A 117 -8.33 -22.93 4.64
N SER A 118 -7.20 -22.21 4.61
CA SER A 118 -5.85 -22.73 4.88
C SER A 118 -5.34 -22.45 6.31
N TYR A 119 -5.82 -21.41 6.98
CA TYR A 119 -5.31 -20.92 8.27
C TYR A 119 -6.41 -20.77 9.33
N HIS A 120 -6.44 -21.67 10.31
CA HIS A 120 -7.50 -21.75 11.30
C HIS A 120 -7.08 -21.12 12.64
N LYS A 121 -7.56 -19.90 12.93
CA LYS A 121 -7.29 -19.20 14.21
C LYS A 121 -7.79 -19.99 15.42
N GLN A 122 -7.00 -20.02 16.50
CA GLN A 122 -7.37 -20.67 17.76
C GLN A 122 -7.88 -19.66 18.80
N MET A 123 -8.74 -20.14 19.73
CA MET A 123 -9.29 -19.37 20.86
C MET A 123 -8.24 -18.70 21.76
N ILE A 124 -7.02 -19.26 21.80
CA ILE A 124 -5.91 -18.79 22.64
C ILE A 124 -4.87 -17.96 21.85
N GLY A 125 -5.23 -17.52 20.64
CA GLY A 125 -4.31 -16.90 19.69
C GLY A 125 -3.50 -17.92 18.87
N GLY A 126 -2.88 -17.43 17.79
CA GLY A 126 -2.14 -18.26 16.84
C GLY A 126 -3.02 -19.10 15.92
N PHE A 127 -2.37 -19.83 15.01
CA PHE A 127 -3.01 -20.73 14.05
C PHE A 127 -2.87 -22.20 14.48
N LYS A 128 -3.88 -23.00 14.14
CA LYS A 128 -3.89 -24.45 14.35
C LYS A 128 -2.71 -25.11 13.63
N GLU A 129 -2.45 -24.69 12.41
CA GLU A 129 -1.40 -25.22 11.54
C GLU A 129 0.00 -25.01 12.17
N THR A 130 0.30 -23.78 12.60
CA THR A 130 1.54 -23.45 13.32
C THR A 130 1.72 -24.27 14.59
N LYS A 131 0.64 -24.49 15.35
CA LYS A 131 0.68 -25.33 16.56
C LYS A 131 0.93 -26.80 16.22
N GLU A 132 0.30 -27.34 15.18
CA GLU A 132 0.55 -28.70 14.70
C GLU A 132 2.00 -28.88 14.22
N ALA A 133 2.61 -27.84 13.63
CA ALA A 133 4.03 -27.82 13.28
C ALA A 133 4.94 -27.88 14.52
N GLU A 134 4.70 -27.00 15.50
CA GLU A 134 5.46 -26.94 16.75
C GLU A 134 5.36 -28.25 17.55
N ASP A 135 4.13 -28.74 17.78
CA ASP A 135 3.90 -29.99 18.51
C ASP A 135 4.48 -31.21 17.76
N GLY A 136 4.47 -31.21 16.42
CA GLY A 136 5.09 -32.21 15.56
C GLY A 136 6.61 -32.28 15.75
N PHE A 137 7.32 -31.18 15.52
CA PHE A 137 8.78 -31.13 15.69
C PHE A 137 9.21 -31.38 17.13
N ARG A 138 8.49 -30.80 18.10
CA ARG A 138 8.75 -31.02 19.52
C ARG A 138 8.60 -32.50 19.91
N LYS A 139 7.62 -33.21 19.35
CA LYS A 139 7.43 -34.66 19.54
C LYS A 139 8.57 -35.46 18.91
N ALA A 140 9.01 -35.11 17.69
CA ALA A 140 10.11 -35.75 16.99
C ALA A 140 11.48 -35.57 17.70
N GLN A 141 11.80 -34.35 18.15
CA GLN A 141 13.10 -34.02 18.74
C GLN A 141 13.23 -34.42 20.23
N LYS A 142 12.12 -34.50 20.98
CA LYS A 142 12.13 -34.74 22.44
C LYS A 142 12.93 -35.98 22.91
N PRO A 143 12.88 -37.16 22.26
CA PRO A 143 13.67 -38.32 22.69
C PRO A 143 15.18 -38.07 22.57
N TRP A 144 15.62 -37.49 21.44
CA TRP A 144 17.01 -37.18 21.16
C TRP A 144 17.54 -36.05 22.05
N ALA A 145 16.79 -34.94 22.18
CA ALA A 145 17.16 -33.83 23.05
C ALA A 145 17.26 -34.24 24.54
N LYS A 146 16.41 -35.17 25.00
CA LYS A 146 16.56 -35.76 26.35
C LYS A 146 17.89 -36.50 26.47
N LYS A 147 18.27 -37.30 25.47
CA LYS A 147 19.51 -38.07 25.47
C LYS A 147 20.75 -37.18 25.36
N LEU A 148 20.71 -36.13 24.54
CA LEU A 148 21.77 -35.12 24.45
C LEU A 148 22.05 -34.48 25.83
N LYS A 149 21.00 -34.16 26.59
CA LYS A 149 21.15 -33.63 27.96
C LYS A 149 21.80 -34.63 28.94
N GLU A 150 21.56 -35.93 28.77
CA GLU A 150 22.27 -36.98 29.52
C GLU A 150 23.76 -37.01 29.13
N VAL A 151 24.07 -36.96 27.82
CA VAL A 151 25.43 -36.90 27.26
C VAL A 151 26.20 -35.68 27.77
N GLU A 152 25.60 -34.49 27.76
CA GLU A 152 26.20 -33.27 28.34
C GLU A 152 26.52 -33.42 29.83
N THR A 153 25.65 -34.11 30.57
CA THR A 153 25.84 -34.34 32.00
C THR A 153 27.04 -35.26 32.23
N MET A 154 27.13 -36.37 31.48
CA MET A 154 28.27 -37.29 31.55
C MET A 154 29.58 -36.61 31.11
N LYS A 155 29.56 -35.77 30.07
CA LYS A 155 30.68 -34.92 29.64
C LYS A 155 31.18 -34.02 30.77
N LYS A 156 30.27 -33.32 31.47
CA LYS A 156 30.59 -32.46 32.63
C LYS A 156 31.21 -33.26 33.78
N THR A 157 30.69 -34.45 34.07
CA THR A 157 31.26 -35.36 35.10
C THR A 157 32.66 -35.85 34.72
N TYR A 158 32.85 -36.32 33.48
CA TYR A 158 34.16 -36.76 32.97
C TYR A 158 35.20 -35.63 32.99
N HIS A 159 34.86 -34.43 32.48
CA HIS A 159 35.74 -33.26 32.54
C HIS A 159 36.12 -32.88 33.98
N SER A 160 35.21 -33.04 34.94
CA SER A 160 35.47 -32.78 36.36
C SER A 160 36.44 -33.81 36.95
N ALA A 161 36.27 -35.10 36.63
CA ALA A 161 37.20 -36.16 37.04
C ALA A 161 38.61 -35.92 36.47
N CYS A 162 38.73 -35.58 35.18
CA CYS A 162 40.02 -35.24 34.56
C CYS A 162 40.68 -34.02 35.21
N LYS A 163 39.89 -33.05 35.68
CA LYS A 163 40.42 -31.89 36.41
C LYS A 163 40.92 -32.27 37.80
N GLU A 164 40.22 -33.14 38.53
CA GLU A 164 40.68 -33.62 39.84
C GLU A 164 41.92 -34.53 39.72
N GLU A 165 42.00 -35.39 38.71
CA GLU A 165 43.17 -36.24 38.44
C GLU A 165 44.43 -35.40 38.21
N LYS A 166 44.38 -34.40 37.33
CA LYS A 166 45.50 -33.46 37.11
C LYS A 166 45.89 -32.70 38.38
N LEU A 167 44.92 -32.29 39.20
CA LEU A 167 45.18 -31.64 40.49
C LEU A 167 45.81 -32.59 41.52
N ALA A 168 45.43 -33.87 41.53
CA ALA A 168 46.03 -34.89 42.39
C ALA A 168 47.47 -35.20 41.96
N ALA A 169 47.71 -35.41 40.66
CA ALA A 169 49.03 -35.70 40.10
C ALA A 169 50.02 -34.53 40.30
N SER A 170 49.55 -33.28 40.15
CA SER A 170 50.35 -32.09 40.47
C SER A 170 50.72 -32.02 41.96
N ARG A 171 49.78 -32.32 42.87
CA ARG A 171 50.06 -32.35 44.32
C ARG A 171 51.02 -33.45 44.73
N GLU A 172 50.90 -34.64 44.13
CA GLU A 172 51.86 -35.74 44.32
C GLU A 172 53.26 -35.33 43.85
N THR A 173 53.37 -34.74 42.65
CA THR A 173 54.63 -34.27 42.07
C THR A 173 55.30 -33.21 42.94
N ASN A 174 54.55 -32.19 43.36
CA ASN A 174 55.08 -31.13 44.24
C ASN A 174 55.51 -31.69 45.61
N SER A 175 54.71 -32.59 46.20
CA SER A 175 55.08 -33.22 47.48
C SER A 175 56.35 -34.08 47.38
N LYS A 176 56.64 -34.70 46.23
CA LYS A 176 57.89 -35.43 45.99
C LYS A 176 59.12 -34.52 45.90
N LEU A 177 58.94 -33.24 45.56
CA LEU A 177 60.00 -32.23 45.53
C LEU A 177 60.23 -31.58 46.90
N GLU A 178 59.19 -31.45 47.72
CA GLU A 178 59.23 -30.70 48.99
C GLU A 178 59.38 -31.59 50.26
N SER A 179 58.95 -32.86 50.23
CA SER A 179 58.87 -33.69 51.44
C SER A 179 59.12 -35.18 51.20
N ASN A 180 60.06 -35.75 51.95
CA ASN A 180 60.45 -37.18 51.90
C ASN A 180 59.67 -38.07 52.91
N ASN A 181 58.47 -37.68 53.36
CA ASN A 181 57.65 -38.55 54.22
C ASN A 181 57.03 -39.72 53.41
N PRO A 182 57.42 -41.00 53.66
CA PRO A 182 56.96 -42.13 52.85
C PRO A 182 55.45 -42.39 52.96
N GLU A 183 54.85 -42.23 54.15
CA GLU A 183 53.40 -42.40 54.32
C GLU A 183 52.60 -41.29 53.64
N GLY A 184 53.11 -40.06 53.69
CA GLY A 184 52.52 -38.91 53.01
C GLY A 184 52.53 -39.08 51.48
N GLN A 185 53.68 -39.50 50.93
CA GLN A 185 53.82 -39.78 49.49
C GLN A 185 52.91 -40.94 49.06
N LYS A 186 52.89 -42.06 49.81
CA LYS A 186 52.01 -43.20 49.52
C LYS A 186 50.54 -42.80 49.47
N LYS A 187 50.07 -42.00 50.44
CA LYS A 187 48.68 -41.51 50.49
C LYS A 187 48.32 -40.59 49.33
N LEU A 188 49.26 -39.80 48.81
CA LEU A 188 49.05 -38.99 47.61
C LEU A 188 49.00 -39.86 46.35
N GLN A 189 49.85 -40.88 46.25
CA GLN A 189 49.87 -41.83 45.14
C GLN A 189 48.58 -42.68 45.09
N GLU A 190 48.12 -43.19 46.23
CA GLU A 190 46.80 -43.85 46.36
C GLU A 190 45.64 -42.92 45.96
N LYS A 191 45.75 -41.60 46.21
CA LYS A 191 44.76 -40.63 45.73
C LYS A 191 44.81 -40.45 44.21
N VAL A 192 45.99 -40.38 43.60
CA VAL A 192 46.15 -40.27 42.13
C VAL A 192 45.55 -41.48 41.44
N GLU A 193 45.88 -42.69 41.90
CA GLU A 193 45.34 -43.94 41.35
C GLU A 193 43.80 -43.99 41.44
N LYS A 194 43.22 -43.57 42.57
CA LYS A 194 41.77 -43.45 42.72
C LYS A 194 41.15 -42.43 41.74
N CYS A 195 41.80 -41.29 41.51
CA CYS A 195 41.33 -40.31 40.53
C CYS A 195 41.40 -40.85 39.10
N GLN A 196 42.44 -41.61 38.75
CA GLN A 196 42.58 -42.27 37.44
C GLN A 196 41.48 -43.33 37.21
N GLN A 197 41.16 -44.14 38.23
CA GLN A 197 40.03 -45.08 38.17
C GLN A 197 38.69 -44.36 37.95
N GLU A 198 38.45 -43.23 38.60
CA GLU A 198 37.21 -42.46 38.40
C GLU A 198 37.18 -41.76 37.02
N VAL A 199 38.33 -41.33 36.48
CA VAL A 199 38.43 -40.84 35.08
C VAL A 199 38.03 -41.94 34.10
N GLN A 200 38.57 -43.16 34.22
CA GLN A 200 38.22 -44.26 33.32
C GLN A 200 36.73 -44.64 33.42
N LYS A 201 36.21 -44.76 34.66
CA LYS A 201 34.80 -45.05 34.93
C LYS A 201 33.83 -43.97 34.43
N THR A 202 34.21 -42.70 34.48
CA THR A 202 33.40 -41.60 33.94
C THR A 202 33.51 -41.48 32.42
N LYS A 203 34.67 -41.82 31.85
CA LYS A 203 34.88 -41.97 30.40
C LYS A 203 33.97 -43.04 29.81
N GLU A 204 33.99 -44.26 30.34
CA GLU A 204 33.13 -45.37 29.87
C GLU A 204 31.63 -45.02 29.91
N ARG A 205 31.20 -44.29 30.95
CA ARG A 205 29.81 -43.79 31.05
C ARG A 205 29.49 -42.73 29.99
N TYR A 206 30.44 -41.86 29.68
CA TYR A 206 30.29 -40.83 28.65
C TYR A 206 30.26 -41.46 27.25
N GLU A 207 31.20 -42.35 26.93
CA GLU A 207 31.25 -43.11 25.68
C GLU A 207 29.97 -43.93 25.46
N LYS A 208 29.52 -44.67 26.48
CA LYS A 208 28.22 -45.38 26.41
C LYS A 208 27.03 -44.44 26.17
N SER A 209 27.03 -43.26 26.79
CA SER A 209 25.94 -42.29 26.57
C SER A 209 25.93 -41.72 25.15
N LEU A 210 27.10 -41.57 24.53
CA LEU A 210 27.25 -41.18 23.12
C LEU A 210 26.75 -42.29 22.20
N GLU A 211 27.17 -43.54 22.40
CA GLU A 211 26.67 -44.67 21.59
C GLU A 211 25.14 -44.80 21.64
N GLU A 212 24.53 -44.54 22.81
CA GLU A 212 23.07 -44.56 22.97
C GLU A 212 22.39 -43.36 22.29
N LEU A 213 23.07 -42.23 22.10
CA LEU A 213 22.60 -41.09 21.31
C LEU A 213 22.73 -41.37 19.80
N ASP A 214 23.86 -41.93 19.36
CA ASP A 214 24.10 -42.28 17.96
C ASP A 214 23.06 -43.30 17.47
N LYS A 215 22.72 -44.30 18.30
CA LYS A 215 21.65 -45.29 18.02
C LYS A 215 20.25 -44.67 17.91
N LEU A 216 20.00 -43.51 18.51
CA LEU A 216 18.73 -42.77 18.38
C LEU A 216 18.72 -41.79 17.20
N THR A 217 19.88 -41.41 16.67
CA THR A 217 20.01 -40.33 15.70
C THR A 217 19.31 -40.62 14.35
N PRO A 218 19.39 -41.83 13.76
CA PRO A 218 18.64 -42.13 12.53
C PRO A 218 17.13 -41.96 12.67
N GLN A 219 16.55 -42.47 13.76
CA GLN A 219 15.11 -42.34 14.03
C GLN A 219 14.70 -40.89 14.33
N TYR A 220 15.59 -40.11 14.96
CA TYR A 220 15.41 -38.68 15.14
C TYR A 220 15.37 -37.94 13.80
N MET A 221 16.31 -38.22 12.90
CA MET A 221 16.36 -37.62 11.57
C MET A 221 15.09 -37.94 10.76
N GLU A 222 14.73 -39.22 10.64
CA GLU A 222 13.51 -39.67 9.95
C GLU A 222 12.24 -38.95 10.46
N ASN A 223 12.06 -38.87 11.79
CA ASN A 223 10.90 -38.22 12.38
C ASN A 223 10.87 -36.69 12.13
N MET A 224 12.04 -36.03 12.11
CA MET A 224 12.13 -34.60 11.81
C MET A 224 11.89 -34.32 10.33
N GLU A 225 12.45 -35.14 9.44
CA GLU A 225 12.26 -35.06 7.99
C GLU A 225 10.78 -35.29 7.63
N GLN A 226 10.11 -36.26 8.25
CA GLN A 226 8.68 -36.50 8.04
C GLN A 226 7.83 -35.26 8.38
N VAL A 227 8.10 -34.60 9.51
CA VAL A 227 7.39 -33.37 9.89
C VAL A 227 7.79 -32.21 8.97
N PHE A 228 9.07 -32.08 8.63
CA PHE A 228 9.55 -31.03 7.73
C PHE A 228 8.90 -31.11 6.35
N GLU A 229 8.82 -32.31 5.77
CA GLU A 229 8.23 -32.55 4.45
C GLU A 229 6.73 -32.25 4.43
N GLN A 230 5.98 -32.55 5.51
CA GLN A 230 4.60 -32.10 5.65
C GLN A 230 4.46 -30.56 5.53
N TRP A 231 5.39 -29.79 6.12
CA TRP A 231 5.40 -28.32 6.08
C TRP A 231 6.08 -27.73 4.84
N GLN A 232 6.81 -28.54 4.07
CA GLN A 232 7.19 -28.22 2.68
C GLN A 232 5.97 -28.33 1.76
N GLN A 233 5.16 -29.40 1.88
CA GLN A 233 3.94 -29.58 1.09
C GLN A 233 2.84 -28.55 1.41
N PHE A 234 2.79 -28.05 2.65
CA PHE A 234 1.90 -26.93 3.00
C PHE A 234 2.36 -25.63 2.33
N GLU A 235 3.66 -25.36 2.33
CA GLU A 235 4.27 -24.18 1.68
C GLU A 235 4.16 -24.23 0.15
N ASP A 236 4.34 -25.40 -0.46
CA ASP A 236 4.20 -25.62 -1.91
C ASP A 236 2.80 -25.22 -2.42
N LYS A 237 1.74 -25.58 -1.68
CA LYS A 237 0.37 -25.16 -1.99
C LYS A 237 0.23 -23.64 -2.03
N ARG A 238 0.84 -22.93 -1.08
CA ARG A 238 0.83 -21.47 -1.03
C ARG A 238 1.59 -20.87 -2.20
N ILE A 239 2.77 -21.39 -2.52
CA ILE A 239 3.62 -20.92 -3.64
C ILE A 239 2.89 -21.12 -4.97
N CYS A 240 2.31 -22.30 -5.21
CA CYS A 240 1.52 -22.58 -6.40
C CYS A 240 0.29 -21.67 -6.50
N PHE A 241 -0.47 -21.52 -5.41
CA PHE A 241 -1.63 -20.62 -5.36
C PHE A 241 -1.27 -19.16 -5.65
N PHE A 242 -0.19 -18.64 -5.04
CA PHE A 242 0.30 -17.28 -5.31
C PHE A 242 0.69 -17.11 -6.78
N ARG A 243 1.35 -18.10 -7.38
CA ARG A 243 1.71 -18.08 -8.81
C ARG A 243 0.49 -18.05 -9.72
N GLU A 244 -0.54 -18.85 -9.43
CA GLU A 244 -1.78 -18.88 -10.19
C GLU A 244 -2.52 -17.53 -10.08
N LEU A 245 -2.71 -17.04 -8.86
CA LEU A 245 -3.37 -15.76 -8.58
C LEU A 245 -2.66 -14.57 -9.26
N LEU A 246 -1.32 -14.51 -9.20
CA LEU A 246 -0.57 -13.42 -9.84
C LEU A 246 -0.68 -13.45 -11.38
N LEU A 247 -0.92 -14.62 -11.99
CA LEU A 247 -1.18 -14.74 -13.42
C LEU A 247 -2.61 -14.33 -13.80
N GLU A 248 -3.59 -14.47 -12.89
CA GLU A 248 -4.96 -13.97 -13.05
C GLU A 248 -5.02 -12.46 -12.89
N VAL A 249 -4.42 -11.90 -11.84
CA VAL A 249 -4.21 -10.45 -11.63
C VAL A 249 -3.56 -9.80 -12.86
N LYS A 250 -2.53 -10.44 -13.44
CA LYS A 250 -1.89 -9.99 -14.69
C LYS A 250 -2.85 -9.98 -15.88
N GLN A 251 -3.83 -10.88 -15.94
CA GLN A 251 -4.83 -10.92 -17.01
C GLN A 251 -5.88 -9.82 -16.81
N HIS A 252 -6.40 -9.65 -15.60
CA HIS A 252 -7.38 -8.60 -15.28
C HIS A 252 -6.84 -7.18 -15.53
N MET A 253 -5.53 -6.95 -15.29
CA MET A 253 -4.88 -5.67 -15.56
C MET A 253 -4.48 -5.41 -17.03
N ASP A 254 -4.53 -6.42 -17.93
CA ASP A 254 -3.97 -6.31 -19.28
C ASP A 254 -4.99 -5.84 -20.34
N LEU A 255 -5.26 -4.52 -20.31
CA LEU A 255 -6.12 -3.86 -21.30
C LEU A 255 -5.57 -3.93 -22.75
N SER A 256 -4.30 -4.25 -22.98
CA SER A 256 -3.75 -4.33 -24.35
C SER A 256 -4.38 -5.46 -25.18
N THR A 257 -4.81 -6.52 -24.50
CA THR A 257 -5.51 -7.66 -25.07
C THR A 257 -7.03 -7.45 -25.19
N ASN A 258 -7.56 -6.37 -24.63
CA ASN A 258 -9.00 -6.11 -24.58
C ASN A 258 -9.49 -5.45 -25.89
N HIS A 259 -10.30 -6.18 -26.65
CA HIS A 259 -10.89 -5.69 -27.91
C HIS A 259 -11.73 -4.41 -27.73
N ARG A 260 -12.35 -4.18 -26.57
CA ARG A 260 -13.08 -2.93 -26.29
C ARG A 260 -12.14 -1.73 -26.24
N PHE A 261 -10.97 -1.88 -25.63
CA PHE A 261 -9.95 -0.84 -25.57
C PHE A 261 -9.52 -0.40 -26.98
N GLN A 262 -9.25 -1.36 -27.87
CA GLN A 262 -8.94 -1.07 -29.29
C GLN A 262 -10.13 -0.42 -30.03
N THR A 263 -11.35 -0.89 -29.77
CA THR A 263 -12.58 -0.37 -30.41
C THR A 263 -12.85 1.10 -30.05
N ILE A 264 -12.54 1.51 -28.81
CA ILE A 264 -12.69 2.89 -28.35
C ILE A 264 -11.87 3.84 -29.23
N TYR A 265 -10.58 3.54 -29.44
CA TYR A 265 -9.70 4.41 -30.23
C TYR A 265 -10.02 4.42 -31.73
N HIS A 266 -10.42 3.29 -32.32
CA HIS A 266 -10.91 3.29 -33.70
C HIS A 266 -12.19 4.14 -33.84
N THR A 267 -13.13 4.05 -32.89
CA THR A 267 -14.37 4.86 -32.90
C THR A 267 -14.07 6.36 -32.77
N LEU A 268 -13.07 6.71 -31.95
CA LEU A 268 -12.58 8.09 -31.82
C LEU A 268 -11.96 8.59 -33.14
N GLU A 269 -11.08 7.79 -33.77
CA GLU A 269 -10.46 8.11 -35.06
C GLU A 269 -11.49 8.29 -36.17
N ASP A 270 -12.46 7.39 -36.29
CA ASP A 270 -13.58 7.48 -37.24
C ASP A 270 -14.40 8.77 -37.02
N THR A 271 -14.71 9.10 -35.76
CA THR A 271 -15.52 10.28 -35.43
C THR A 271 -14.79 11.59 -35.71
N ILE A 272 -13.48 11.65 -35.47
CA ILE A 272 -12.64 12.81 -35.81
C ILE A 272 -12.50 12.93 -37.33
N SER A 273 -12.26 11.81 -38.02
CA SER A 273 -12.11 11.77 -39.49
C SER A 273 -13.39 12.13 -40.24
N ALA A 274 -14.56 11.98 -39.61
CA ALA A 274 -15.85 12.40 -40.12
C ALA A 274 -16.16 13.91 -39.97
N THR A 275 -15.16 14.74 -39.61
CA THR A 275 -15.28 16.21 -39.60
C THR A 275 -15.34 16.74 -41.04
N ASP A 276 -16.40 17.48 -41.37
CA ASP A 276 -16.60 18.12 -42.68
C ASP A 276 -16.73 19.65 -42.53
N ALA A 277 -15.64 20.34 -42.87
CA ALA A 277 -15.59 21.79 -42.85
C ALA A 277 -16.47 22.46 -43.93
N GLU A 278 -16.76 21.79 -45.05
CA GLU A 278 -17.66 22.34 -46.07
C GLU A 278 -19.13 22.24 -45.59
N GLU A 279 -19.52 21.14 -44.95
CA GLU A 279 -20.83 20.99 -44.31
C GLU A 279 -21.05 22.09 -43.25
N ASP A 280 -20.11 22.26 -42.32
CA ASP A 280 -20.22 23.23 -41.23
C ASP A 280 -20.27 24.69 -41.73
N LEU A 281 -19.41 25.05 -42.71
CA LEU A 281 -19.42 26.39 -43.32
C LEU A 281 -20.71 26.65 -44.13
N LYS A 282 -21.24 25.63 -44.80
CA LYS A 282 -22.49 25.71 -45.55
C LYS A 282 -23.70 25.85 -44.63
N TRP A 283 -23.72 25.16 -43.49
CA TRP A 283 -24.71 25.35 -42.43
C TRP A 283 -24.67 26.80 -41.92
N PHE A 284 -23.49 27.30 -41.52
CA PHE A 284 -23.36 28.66 -41.00
C PHE A 284 -23.77 29.72 -42.03
N ARG A 285 -23.37 29.57 -43.30
CA ARG A 285 -23.77 30.46 -44.39
C ARG A 285 -25.31 30.52 -44.55
N SER A 286 -25.99 29.40 -44.37
CA SER A 286 -27.44 29.26 -44.55
C SER A 286 -28.23 29.80 -43.35
N ASN A 287 -27.74 29.56 -42.14
CA ASN A 287 -28.45 29.85 -40.89
C ASN A 287 -28.10 31.20 -40.26
N HIS A 288 -26.90 31.73 -40.53
CA HIS A 288 -26.38 32.97 -39.92
C HIS A 288 -25.70 33.92 -40.93
N GLY A 289 -25.68 33.58 -42.22
CA GLY A 289 -24.97 34.30 -43.26
C GLY A 289 -25.83 34.68 -44.48
N PRO A 290 -25.20 34.98 -45.64
CA PRO A 290 -25.90 35.41 -46.85
C PRO A 290 -26.89 34.42 -47.48
N GLY A 291 -27.01 33.19 -46.95
CA GLY A 291 -28.05 32.23 -47.35
C GLY A 291 -29.38 32.41 -46.63
N MET A 292 -29.43 33.24 -45.57
CA MET A 292 -30.69 33.54 -44.87
C MET A 292 -31.67 34.29 -45.79
N PRO A 293 -32.99 34.03 -45.71
CA PRO A 293 -33.98 34.75 -46.48
C PRO A 293 -34.07 36.21 -46.01
N MET A 294 -34.05 37.15 -46.96
CA MET A 294 -34.21 38.58 -46.70
C MET A 294 -35.42 39.14 -47.42
N ASN A 295 -36.34 39.72 -46.65
CA ASN A 295 -37.46 40.50 -47.18
C ASN A 295 -36.96 41.92 -47.52
N TRP A 296 -36.35 42.06 -48.70
CA TRP A 296 -35.86 43.35 -49.18
C TRP A 296 -37.00 44.37 -49.30
N PRO A 297 -36.79 45.64 -48.91
CA PRO A 297 -37.82 46.67 -48.96
C PRO A 297 -38.52 46.71 -50.32
N GLN A 298 -39.85 46.52 -50.29
CA GLN A 298 -40.73 46.70 -51.43
C GLN A 298 -41.57 47.97 -51.23
N PHE A 299 -42.33 48.36 -52.25
CA PHE A 299 -43.35 49.39 -52.09
C PHE A 299 -44.47 48.88 -51.16
N GLU A 300 -44.79 49.65 -50.12
CA GLU A 300 -45.88 49.39 -49.18
C GLU A 300 -46.97 50.46 -49.35
N ASP A 301 -48.21 50.03 -49.61
CA ASP A 301 -49.34 50.95 -49.72
C ASP A 301 -49.67 51.62 -48.38
N TRP A 302 -49.79 52.94 -48.38
CA TRP A 302 -50.16 53.70 -47.19
C TRP A 302 -51.61 53.41 -46.79
N SER A 303 -51.79 52.91 -45.56
CA SER A 303 -53.11 52.64 -44.97
C SER A 303 -53.23 53.21 -43.56
N ILE A 304 -54.45 53.60 -43.18
CA ILE A 304 -54.75 54.20 -41.88
C ILE A 304 -54.45 53.26 -40.70
N ASP A 305 -54.52 51.94 -40.91
CA ASP A 305 -54.21 50.94 -39.89
C ASP A 305 -52.71 50.76 -39.65
N LEU A 306 -51.84 51.19 -40.57
CA LEU A 306 -50.37 51.08 -40.45
C LEU A 306 -49.82 51.94 -39.29
N ASN A 307 -50.48 53.06 -38.98
CA ASN A 307 -50.17 53.91 -37.83
C ASN A 307 -50.42 53.23 -36.47
N ARG A 308 -51.21 52.15 -36.41
CA ARG A 308 -51.42 51.36 -35.18
C ARG A 308 -50.37 50.28 -34.98
N THR A 309 -49.81 49.73 -36.06
CA THR A 309 -48.84 48.63 -36.02
C THR A 309 -47.40 49.10 -35.76
N LEU A 310 -47.00 50.27 -36.27
CA LEU A 310 -45.65 50.83 -36.04
C LEU A 310 -45.32 51.05 -34.54
N SER A 311 -46.33 51.35 -33.72
CA SER A 311 -46.17 51.51 -32.26
C SER A 311 -46.10 50.19 -31.49
N ARG A 312 -46.31 49.03 -32.16
CA ARG A 312 -46.40 47.71 -31.51
C ARG A 312 -45.44 46.69 -32.14
N ARG A 313 -44.15 47.02 -32.11
CA ARG A 313 -43.05 46.10 -32.46
C ARG A 313 -42.98 44.96 -31.43
N GLU A 314 -43.76 43.92 -31.64
CA GLU A 314 -43.74 42.72 -30.79
C GLU A 314 -42.36 42.07 -30.81
N LYS A 315 -41.73 41.94 -29.62
CA LYS A 315 -40.53 41.13 -29.44
C LYS A 315 -40.91 39.66 -29.56
N LYS A 316 -40.72 39.05 -30.73
CA LYS A 316 -40.68 37.58 -30.83
C LYS A 316 -39.52 37.07 -29.98
N LYS A 317 -39.83 36.26 -28.96
CA LYS A 317 -38.85 35.34 -28.36
C LYS A 317 -38.49 34.26 -29.39
N PRO A 318 -37.28 33.67 -29.34
CA PRO A 318 -37.01 32.44 -30.06
C PRO A 318 -37.92 31.33 -29.49
N SER A 319 -38.66 30.65 -30.35
CA SER A 319 -39.46 29.50 -29.98
C SER A 319 -38.71 28.22 -30.35
N GLU A 320 -38.48 27.35 -29.36
CA GLU A 320 -38.18 25.95 -29.62
C GLU A 320 -39.30 25.30 -30.45
N GLY A 321 -38.97 24.19 -31.12
CA GLY A 321 -39.76 23.66 -32.22
C GLY A 321 -41.18 23.22 -31.84
N VAL A 322 -42.13 23.41 -32.77
CA VAL A 322 -43.46 22.80 -32.71
C VAL A 322 -43.80 22.18 -34.07
N THR A 323 -44.17 20.91 -34.02
CA THR A 323 -44.55 20.07 -35.17
C THR A 323 -45.86 20.49 -35.85
N LEU A 324 -45.89 20.37 -37.18
CA LEU A 324 -47.07 20.57 -38.03
C LEU A 324 -48.16 19.50 -37.79
N THR A 325 -49.42 19.94 -37.68
CA THR A 325 -50.59 19.13 -38.07
C THR A 325 -51.51 19.94 -38.99
N GLY A 326 -52.01 19.29 -40.05
CA GLY A 326 -52.65 19.92 -41.20
C GLY A 326 -54.18 19.99 -41.16
N ILE A 327 -54.67 21.14 -41.60
CA ILE A 327 -56.05 21.58 -41.87
C ILE A 327 -56.89 20.59 -42.72
N SER A 328 -58.20 20.45 -42.44
CA SER A 328 -59.31 20.65 -43.43
C SER A 328 -60.74 20.52 -42.87
N GLN A 329 -61.69 21.12 -43.61
CA GLN A 329 -63.16 21.13 -43.40
C GLN A 329 -63.84 20.68 -44.72
N THR A 330 -65.17 20.52 -44.90
CA THR A 330 -66.41 20.84 -44.15
C THR A 330 -67.43 19.68 -44.29
N GLY A 331 -68.68 19.84 -43.80
CA GLY A 331 -69.85 19.33 -44.55
C GLY A 331 -70.96 18.57 -43.81
N SER A 332 -71.89 19.32 -43.20
CA SER A 332 -73.37 19.06 -43.11
C SER A 332 -74.00 17.75 -42.58
N ASP A 333 -75.07 17.98 -41.82
CA ASP A 333 -76.28 17.16 -41.54
C ASP A 333 -76.32 16.09 -40.42
N GLN A 334 -77.46 16.14 -39.72
CA GLN A 334 -77.94 15.36 -38.55
C GLN A 334 -79.26 14.63 -38.97
N PRO A 335 -79.94 13.77 -38.16
CA PRO A 335 -79.67 13.31 -36.78
C PRO A 335 -79.98 11.79 -36.50
N VAL A 336 -79.98 11.41 -35.20
CA VAL A 336 -80.71 10.26 -34.53
C VAL A 336 -80.07 8.86 -34.42
N GLN A 337 -79.47 8.58 -33.25
CA GLN A 337 -79.68 7.49 -32.23
C GLN A 337 -80.15 6.03 -32.61
N PRO A 338 -80.07 5.00 -31.71
CA PRO A 338 -79.44 4.90 -30.36
C PRO A 338 -78.56 3.63 -30.05
N ALA A 339 -77.90 3.67 -28.88
CA ALA A 339 -77.45 2.60 -27.93
C ALA A 339 -77.60 1.10 -28.29
N LYS A 340 -76.66 0.20 -27.92
CA LYS A 340 -76.28 -0.34 -26.58
C LYS A 340 -75.03 -1.25 -26.75
N THR A 341 -74.23 -1.72 -25.77
CA THR A 341 -74.36 -1.96 -24.32
C THR A 341 -72.98 -1.95 -23.63
N SER A 342 -72.93 -1.45 -22.38
CA SER A 342 -72.17 -1.90 -21.18
C SER A 342 -71.10 -3.00 -21.32
N SER A 343 -69.96 -2.97 -20.60
CA SER A 343 -69.78 -2.79 -19.14
C SER A 343 -68.29 -2.59 -18.76
N SER A 344 -67.85 -2.05 -17.60
CA SER A 344 -68.46 -1.36 -16.45
C SER A 344 -67.34 -0.94 -15.47
N LEU A 345 -67.42 0.28 -14.88
CA LEU A 345 -67.06 0.73 -13.50
C LEU A 345 -65.81 0.14 -12.78
N THR A 346 -64.98 0.85 -12.00
CA THR A 346 -65.18 2.14 -11.29
C THR A 346 -63.85 2.82 -10.88
N VAL A 347 -63.94 4.10 -10.49
CA VAL A 347 -62.91 5.06 -10.05
C VAL A 347 -63.07 5.27 -8.52
N PRO A 348 -62.05 5.66 -7.70
CA PRO A 348 -61.86 7.10 -7.46
C PRO A 348 -60.42 7.64 -7.24
N THR A 349 -60.25 8.83 -7.78
CA THR A 349 -59.15 9.80 -7.66
C THR A 349 -59.18 10.61 -6.34
N LYS A 350 -58.02 11.15 -5.93
CA LYS A 350 -57.76 12.45 -5.23
C LYS A 350 -56.25 12.48 -4.84
N THR A 351 -55.45 13.55 -4.91
CA THR A 351 -55.62 14.95 -5.38
C THR A 351 -54.21 15.54 -5.69
N ALA A 352 -54.13 16.59 -6.52
CA ALA A 352 -52.91 17.36 -6.85
C ALA A 352 -52.48 18.31 -5.69
N PRO A 353 -51.34 19.07 -5.73
CA PRO A 353 -50.47 19.38 -6.88
C PRO A 353 -48.93 19.34 -6.65
N VAL A 354 -48.19 19.62 -7.73
CA VAL A 354 -46.72 19.78 -7.79
C VAL A 354 -46.27 21.13 -7.21
N GLY A 355 -45.12 21.17 -6.55
CA GLY A 355 -44.41 22.41 -6.21
C GLY A 355 -42.94 22.19 -5.80
N SER A 356 -42.05 22.95 -6.43
CA SER A 356 -40.67 23.29 -5.99
C SER A 356 -39.57 22.22 -6.08
N ASN A 357 -38.51 22.53 -6.82
CA ASN A 357 -37.16 22.01 -6.55
C ASN A 357 -36.65 22.61 -5.22
N PRO A 358 -35.97 21.80 -4.42
CA PRO A 358 -34.68 22.21 -3.85
C PRO A 358 -33.62 21.13 -4.08
N PHE A 359 -32.50 21.52 -4.67
CA PHE A 359 -31.23 20.79 -4.55
C PHE A 359 -30.30 21.74 -3.80
N GLU A 360 -30.28 21.59 -2.49
CA GLU A 360 -29.17 21.96 -1.63
C GLU A 360 -28.76 20.65 -0.91
N ASP A 361 -27.46 20.45 -0.92
CA ASP A 361 -26.60 19.55 -0.14
C ASP A 361 -27.25 18.74 1.00
N ASP A 362 -26.91 17.45 1.07
CA ASP A 362 -26.63 16.76 2.33
C ASP A 362 -25.66 15.58 2.07
N GLU A 363 -24.72 15.40 2.98
CA GLU A 363 -23.55 14.51 2.87
C GLU A 363 -23.85 13.11 3.43
N ASP A 364 -23.02 12.11 3.07
CA ASP A 364 -23.12 10.75 3.61
C ASP A 364 -22.66 10.70 5.10
N GLU A 365 -23.56 10.45 6.05
CA GLU A 365 -23.20 10.06 7.43
C GLU A 365 -23.02 8.54 7.55
N GLU A 366 -21.81 8.09 7.88
CA GLU A 366 -21.55 6.71 8.30
C GLU A 366 -21.98 6.47 9.76
N GLU A 367 -22.86 5.48 10.01
CA GLU A 367 -23.18 5.03 11.37
C GLU A 367 -22.02 4.18 11.94
N ASP A 368 -21.23 4.74 12.87
CA ASP A 368 -20.27 3.98 13.67
C ASP A 368 -20.69 3.90 15.15
N MET A 369 -20.72 2.68 15.70
CA MET A 369 -21.29 2.43 17.04
C MET A 369 -20.28 2.65 18.16
N ALA A 370 -20.45 3.73 18.93
CA ALA A 370 -19.69 3.98 20.16
C ALA A 370 -20.24 3.16 21.36
N VAL A 371 -19.35 2.47 22.07
CA VAL A 371 -19.63 1.86 23.39
C VAL A 371 -19.13 2.78 24.50
N GLU A 372 -20.00 3.13 25.44
CA GLU A 372 -19.65 3.97 26.60
C GLU A 372 -18.61 3.31 27.53
N GLN A 373 -17.67 4.12 28.02
CA GLN A 373 -17.12 3.91 29.36
C GLN A 373 -16.80 5.24 30.04
N GLN A 374 -17.48 5.52 31.15
CA GLN A 374 -17.24 6.68 31.98
C GLN A 374 -15.92 6.53 32.77
N THR A 375 -15.14 7.60 32.90
CA THR A 375 -14.41 7.85 34.15
C THR A 375 -14.14 9.34 34.39
N THR A 376 -14.07 9.70 35.67
CA THR A 376 -14.21 11.08 36.18
C THR A 376 -12.93 11.91 36.11
N VAL A 377 -13.04 13.18 35.69
CA VAL A 377 -11.97 14.18 35.79
C VAL A 377 -11.84 14.69 37.23
N ASN A 378 -10.61 14.77 37.75
CA ASN A 378 -10.27 15.53 38.95
C ASN A 378 -9.16 16.55 38.62
N HIS A 379 -9.43 17.83 38.88
CA HIS A 379 -8.47 18.93 38.73
C HIS A 379 -7.52 19.00 39.93
N ILE A 380 -6.19 19.04 39.69
CA ILE A 380 -5.22 19.59 40.65
C ILE A 380 -4.16 20.41 39.89
N SER A 381 -4.02 21.68 40.26
CA SER A 381 -2.96 22.59 39.82
C SER A 381 -1.70 22.42 40.67
N VAL A 382 -0.50 22.59 40.10
CA VAL A 382 0.74 22.76 40.87
C VAL A 382 1.59 23.90 40.30
N ASN A 383 2.18 24.69 41.21
CA ASN A 383 2.96 25.89 40.93
C ASN A 383 4.39 25.60 40.47
N LYS A 384 4.97 26.64 39.87
CA LYS A 384 6.40 26.92 39.69
C LYS A 384 7.08 27.19 41.05
N ASP A 385 8.29 26.69 41.29
CA ASP A 385 9.46 27.51 41.74
C ASP A 385 10.76 26.72 42.05
N GLU A 386 11.85 27.28 41.50
CA GLU A 386 13.27 27.39 41.90
C GLU A 386 14.16 26.29 42.54
N ILE A 387 15.23 25.97 41.78
CA ILE A 387 16.69 26.07 42.11
C ILE A 387 17.28 25.35 43.35
N LYS A 388 18.23 24.40 43.12
CA LYS A 388 19.63 24.48 43.62
C LYS A 388 20.61 23.40 43.10
N THR A 389 21.49 23.84 42.20
CA THR A 389 22.97 23.70 42.21
C THR A 389 23.65 22.42 42.72
N ALA A 390 24.43 21.76 41.85
CA ALA A 390 25.75 21.21 42.19
C ALA A 390 26.68 21.27 40.97
N SER A 391 27.92 21.73 41.17
CA SER A 391 28.96 21.90 40.13
C SER A 391 29.97 20.75 40.15
N SER A 392 30.54 20.38 39.00
CA SER A 392 31.93 19.91 38.88
C SER A 392 32.45 20.05 37.44
N THR A 393 33.73 20.39 37.33
CA THR A 393 34.41 20.96 36.15
C THR A 393 35.18 19.96 35.29
N GLU A 394 35.31 20.32 34.01
CA GLU A 394 36.46 20.08 33.11
C GLU A 394 36.95 18.64 32.81
N LYS A 395 37.02 18.29 31.51
CA LYS A 395 38.27 18.40 30.72
C LYS A 395 38.09 18.07 29.24
N THR A 396 38.67 18.89 28.37
CA THR A 396 39.09 18.50 27.01
C THR A 396 40.41 17.72 27.08
N PRO A 397 40.81 17.04 25.99
CA PRO A 397 41.83 17.71 25.17
C PRO A 397 41.61 17.59 23.65
N ASP A 398 41.96 18.67 22.98
CA ASP A 398 42.23 18.78 21.55
C ASP A 398 43.62 18.21 21.21
N TRP A 399 43.77 17.57 20.05
CA TRP A 399 45.02 17.43 19.27
C TRP A 399 44.69 17.11 17.80
N SER A 400 45.08 18.02 16.91
CA SER A 400 45.22 17.76 15.48
C SER A 400 46.48 16.94 15.18
N ASP A 401 46.47 16.14 14.12
CA ASP A 401 47.29 16.40 12.93
C ASP A 401 46.96 15.45 11.77
N GLU A 402 47.39 15.86 10.57
CA GLU A 402 47.05 15.28 9.27
C GLU A 402 47.79 13.95 9.00
N ASP A 403 47.18 13.07 8.20
CA ASP A 403 47.91 12.55 7.04
C ASP A 403 46.98 12.37 5.82
N THR A 404 47.57 12.58 4.66
CA THR A 404 46.96 12.69 3.35
C THR A 404 46.91 11.34 2.62
N GLY A 405 45.81 11.09 1.92
CA GLY A 405 45.57 9.83 1.20
C GLY A 405 44.72 9.99 -0.05
N GLY A 406 44.96 11.03 -0.84
CA GLY A 406 44.25 11.23 -2.11
C GLY A 406 44.69 10.25 -3.19
N ASN A 407 43.75 9.79 -4.02
CA ASN A 407 44.06 9.21 -5.33
C ASN A 407 43.22 9.92 -6.41
N PRO A 408 43.77 10.22 -7.61
CA PRO A 408 43.27 11.33 -8.41
C PRO A 408 42.39 10.88 -9.59
N PHE A 409 41.31 11.63 -9.86
CA PHE A 409 41.09 12.28 -11.16
C PHE A 409 39.90 13.24 -11.06
N SER A 410 40.12 14.51 -11.38
CA SER A 410 39.05 15.47 -11.68
C SER A 410 39.22 15.97 -13.11
N ALA A 411 38.23 15.72 -13.96
CA ALA A 411 37.96 16.52 -15.17
C ALA A 411 36.56 16.18 -15.70
N ASN A 412 35.77 17.20 -16.02
CA ASN A 412 34.41 17.09 -16.55
C ASN A 412 34.39 16.64 -18.02
N GLY A 413 33.28 16.04 -18.47
CA GLY A 413 33.03 15.83 -19.91
C GLY A 413 31.86 14.89 -20.23
N ASP A 414 30.69 15.48 -20.49
CA ASP A 414 29.56 14.96 -21.30
C ASP A 414 28.84 13.64 -20.94
N GLY A 415 27.66 13.81 -20.33
CA GLY A 415 26.40 13.56 -21.04
C GLY A 415 25.75 12.17 -20.95
N ASN A 416 24.67 12.06 -20.15
CA ASN A 416 23.62 11.05 -20.35
C ASN A 416 22.25 11.78 -20.42
N PRO A 417 21.39 11.55 -21.44
CA PRO A 417 20.39 12.55 -21.85
C PRO A 417 18.96 12.22 -21.37
N PHE A 418 18.73 12.16 -20.05
CA PHE A 418 17.40 11.78 -19.52
C PHE A 418 16.95 12.52 -18.24
N GLU A 419 17.49 13.71 -17.97
CA GLU A 419 16.98 14.63 -16.93
C GLU A 419 16.76 16.03 -17.52
N ASP A 420 15.76 16.15 -18.40
CA ASP A 420 15.14 17.42 -18.81
C ASP A 420 13.65 17.39 -18.42
N GLU A 421 13.39 17.54 -17.11
CA GLU A 421 12.08 17.97 -16.57
C GLU A 421 12.21 19.47 -16.23
N PRO A 422 11.21 20.31 -16.55
CA PRO A 422 11.41 21.75 -16.60
C PRO A 422 11.57 22.36 -15.21
N ALA A 423 12.55 23.25 -15.07
CA ALA A 423 12.73 24.06 -13.86
C ALA A 423 11.51 24.96 -13.62
N THR A 424 10.62 24.53 -12.72
CA THR A 424 9.73 25.44 -12.01
C THR A 424 10.58 26.45 -11.23
N PRO A 425 10.10 27.69 -11.04
CA PRO A 425 10.88 28.71 -10.34
C PRO A 425 11.05 28.29 -8.87
N VAL A 426 12.24 27.80 -8.52
CA VAL A 426 12.59 27.45 -7.14
C VAL A 426 12.51 28.72 -6.29
N VAL A 427 11.45 28.81 -5.47
CA VAL A 427 11.25 29.89 -4.50
C VAL A 427 12.30 29.75 -3.41
N SER A 428 13.50 30.27 -3.66
CA SER A 428 14.64 30.21 -2.73
C SER A 428 14.59 31.36 -1.73
N VAL A 429 13.63 31.30 -0.80
CA VAL A 429 13.44 32.31 0.25
C VAL A 429 14.19 31.88 1.52
N PRO A 430 15.03 32.74 2.13
CA PRO A 430 15.59 32.48 3.44
C PRO A 430 14.48 32.55 4.49
N VAL A 431 14.39 31.55 5.36
CA VAL A 431 13.38 31.46 6.43
C VAL A 431 14.06 31.27 7.78
N ARG A 432 13.44 31.79 8.84
CA ARG A 432 13.88 31.63 10.24
C ARG A 432 12.87 30.79 11.02
N ALA A 433 13.35 29.78 11.74
CA ALA A 433 12.52 28.99 12.64
C ALA A 433 11.98 29.83 13.81
N LEU A 434 10.66 29.81 14.00
CA LEU A 434 9.97 30.43 15.13
C LEU A 434 9.95 29.52 16.36
N TYR A 435 9.99 28.20 16.14
CA TYR A 435 9.89 27.17 17.17
C TYR A 435 10.92 26.06 16.91
N ASP A 436 11.23 25.29 17.96
CA ASP A 436 11.94 24.02 17.83
C ASP A 436 11.09 23.01 17.07
N TYR A 437 11.70 22.29 16.13
CA TYR A 437 11.06 21.19 15.41
C TYR A 437 11.98 19.96 15.39
N GLU A 438 11.42 18.79 15.66
CA GLU A 438 12.11 17.50 15.62
C GLU A 438 11.32 16.58 14.70
N GLY A 439 11.91 16.29 13.54
CA GLY A 439 11.25 15.50 12.49
C GLY A 439 10.94 14.08 12.95
N GLN A 440 9.73 13.60 12.65
CA GLN A 440 9.27 12.28 13.07
C GLN A 440 9.60 11.20 12.03
N GLU A 441 9.51 11.54 10.74
CA GLU A 441 9.88 10.69 9.61
C GLU A 441 11.26 11.03 9.01
N GLN A 442 11.78 10.16 8.14
CA GLN A 442 13.17 10.25 7.64
C GLN A 442 13.40 11.35 6.61
N ASP A 443 12.34 11.86 6.02
CA ASP A 443 12.32 12.95 5.04
C ASP A 443 12.01 14.31 5.66
N GLU A 444 11.73 14.39 6.96
CA GLU A 444 11.56 15.62 7.72
C GLU A 444 12.91 16.25 8.13
N LEU A 445 12.91 17.56 8.35
CA LEU A 445 14.03 18.29 8.98
C LEU A 445 13.87 18.35 10.49
N SER A 446 15.00 18.48 11.20
CA SER A 446 15.05 18.89 12.62
C SER A 446 15.84 20.18 12.75
N PHE A 447 15.32 21.16 13.48
CA PHE A 447 15.91 22.49 13.66
C PHE A 447 15.47 23.13 14.99
N LYS A 448 16.18 24.19 15.41
CA LYS A 448 15.91 24.94 16.64
C LYS A 448 15.37 26.33 16.37
N ALA A 449 14.60 26.86 17.31
CA ALA A 449 14.07 28.21 17.23
C ALA A 449 15.21 29.23 17.05
N GLY A 450 15.11 30.05 16.01
CA GLY A 450 16.16 30.99 15.58
C GLY A 450 17.10 30.46 14.49
N ASP A 451 17.06 29.17 14.13
CA ASP A 451 17.82 28.65 13.00
C ASP A 451 17.34 29.25 11.67
N GLU A 452 18.28 29.55 10.77
CA GLU A 452 17.99 30.08 9.44
C GLU A 452 18.33 29.05 8.37
N PHE A 453 17.41 28.83 7.43
CA PHE A 453 17.57 27.89 6.33
C PHE A 453 16.84 28.37 5.07
N THR A 454 16.93 27.64 3.97
CA THR A 454 16.33 28.06 2.69
C THR A 454 15.08 27.23 2.39
N LYS A 455 13.92 27.88 2.26
CA LYS A 455 12.73 27.30 1.62
C LYS A 455 13.07 27.05 0.14
N ILE A 456 12.68 25.89 -0.40
CA ILE A 456 12.99 25.47 -1.78
C ILE A 456 11.77 24.90 -2.54
N GLY A 457 10.59 25.02 -1.97
CA GLY A 457 9.32 24.62 -2.57
C GLY A 457 8.17 25.45 -1.97
N GLU A 458 7.03 25.47 -2.64
CA GLU A 458 5.81 26.06 -2.10
C GLU A 458 5.22 25.17 -0.98
N GLU A 459 4.18 25.67 -0.33
CA GLU A 459 3.42 24.92 0.66
C GLU A 459 2.46 23.96 -0.06
N ASP A 460 2.39 22.70 0.40
CA ASP A 460 1.44 21.72 -0.13
C ASP A 460 0.05 21.81 0.53
N ASP A 461 -0.91 21.04 0.01
CA ASP A 461 -2.29 21.01 0.53
C ASP A 461 -2.40 20.53 2.00
N GLN A 462 -1.31 20.05 2.61
CA GLN A 462 -1.23 19.58 3.99
C GLN A 462 -0.46 20.56 4.91
N GLY A 463 -0.01 21.71 4.39
CA GLY A 463 0.71 22.73 5.15
C GLY A 463 2.22 22.49 5.29
N TRP A 464 2.80 21.60 4.49
CA TRP A 464 4.24 21.31 4.53
C TRP A 464 5.00 22.07 3.45
N CYS A 465 6.22 22.49 3.80
CA CYS A 465 7.17 23.10 2.88
C CYS A 465 8.45 22.27 2.81
N LYS A 466 9.15 22.33 1.67
CA LYS A 466 10.48 21.72 1.52
C LYS A 466 11.58 22.73 1.81
N GLY A 467 12.51 22.39 2.70
CA GLY A 467 13.60 23.26 3.15
C GLY A 467 14.98 22.63 2.98
N ARG A 468 16.02 23.46 3.05
CA ARG A 468 17.44 23.04 3.05
C ARG A 468 18.23 23.79 4.13
N LEU A 469 18.76 23.04 5.09
CA LEU A 469 19.62 23.54 6.17
C LEU A 469 21.00 23.98 5.64
N LYS A 470 21.70 24.84 6.39
CA LYS A 470 23.08 25.29 6.08
C LYS A 470 24.08 24.12 5.95
N GLY A 471 23.81 22.97 6.56
CA GLY A 471 24.58 21.73 6.41
C GLY A 471 24.29 20.90 5.14
N GLY A 472 23.43 21.38 4.24
CA GLY A 472 23.07 20.70 2.98
C GLY A 472 21.91 19.70 3.08
N GLN A 473 21.58 19.22 4.28
CA GLN A 473 20.40 18.38 4.52
C GLN A 473 19.13 19.08 4.02
N THR A 474 18.30 18.33 3.29
CA THR A 474 17.07 18.80 2.65
C THR A 474 15.93 17.89 3.08
N GLY A 475 14.77 18.45 3.41
CA GLY A 475 13.62 17.69 3.93
C GLY A 475 12.36 18.56 4.07
N LEU A 476 11.29 17.96 4.57
CA LEU A 476 10.01 18.61 4.84
C LEU A 476 9.97 19.26 6.22
N TYR A 477 9.18 20.33 6.35
CA TYR A 477 8.88 20.99 7.62
C TYR A 477 7.51 21.68 7.57
N PRO A 478 6.80 21.87 8.71
CA PRO A 478 5.52 22.57 8.72
C PRO A 478 5.69 24.07 8.41
N ALA A 479 4.93 24.60 7.46
CA ALA A 479 5.08 25.98 6.99
C ALA A 479 4.90 27.03 8.10
N ASN A 480 4.04 26.75 9.08
CA ASN A 480 3.75 27.61 10.23
C ASN A 480 4.84 27.60 11.33
N TYR A 481 5.91 26.82 11.20
CA TYR A 481 7.05 26.82 12.14
C TYR A 481 8.15 27.82 11.79
N VAL A 482 8.02 28.56 10.68
CA VAL A 482 9.01 29.55 10.22
C VAL A 482 8.38 30.89 9.85
N GLU A 483 9.22 31.92 9.73
CA GLU A 483 8.90 33.19 9.08
C GLU A 483 9.88 33.46 7.92
N ASP A 484 9.41 34.13 6.87
CA ASP A 484 10.27 34.58 5.77
C ASP A 484 11.18 35.73 6.24
N ILE A 485 12.47 35.64 5.92
CA ILE A 485 13.45 36.70 6.17
C ILE A 485 13.50 37.60 4.91
N GLN A 486 13.10 38.86 5.06
CA GLN A 486 13.20 39.90 4.03
C GLN A 486 14.59 40.53 3.95
#